data_AF-A0A7G8GSD8-F1
#
_entry.id   AF-A0A7G8GSD8-F1
#
_cell.length_a   1.000
_cell.length_b   1.000
_cell.length_c   1.000
_cell.angle_alpha   90.00
_cell.angle_beta   90.00
_cell.angle_gamma   90.00
#
_symmetry.space_group_name_H-M   'P 1'
#
loop_
_entity.id
_entity.type
_entity.pdbx_description
1 polymer ?
#
loop_
_entity_poly.entity_id
_entity_poly.type
_entity_poly.pdbx_seq_one_letter_code
_entity_poly.pdbx_strand_id
1 'polypeptide(L)'
;MRDQAVWVDEAVCIGCRYCAHVAANTFVVEPHLGRSRAIRQDGDSTECIQEAIDTCPVDCIHWVPFESLETLRQNLIRQNLQPRPQG
;
A
#
# COMPACT_ATOMS: atom_id res chain seq x y z
N MET A 1 -19.42 -3.51 9.85
CA MET A 1 -17.98 -3.53 10.16
C MET A 1 -17.29 -4.03 8.89
N ARG A 2 -16.17 -3.46 8.45
CA ARG A 2 -15.41 -4.05 7.34
C ARG A 2 -14.56 -5.18 7.89
N ASP A 3 -14.66 -6.37 7.30
CA ASP A 3 -13.84 -7.52 7.70
C ASP A 3 -12.43 -7.43 7.10
N GLN A 4 -12.28 -6.73 5.97
CA GLN A 4 -11.02 -6.60 5.24
C GLN A 4 -10.62 -5.14 5.00
N ALA A 5 -9.32 -4.95 4.86
CA ALA A 5 -8.65 -3.71 4.54
C ALA A 5 -7.55 -3.98 3.50
N VAL A 6 -7.25 -3.00 2.65
CA VAL A 6 -6.08 -3.00 1.79
C VAL A 6 -4.87 -2.45 2.53
N TRP A 7 -3.76 -3.17 2.42
CA TRP A 7 -2.48 -2.86 3.01
C TRP A 7 -1.38 -2.89 1.94
N VAL A 8 -0.43 -1.96 2.03
CA VAL A 8 0.79 -1.99 1.22
C VAL A 8 1.95 -2.34 2.14
N ASP A 9 2.66 -3.43 1.85
CA ASP A 9 3.94 -3.70 2.48
C ASP A 9 4.97 -2.72 1.91
N GLU A 10 5.07 -1.60 2.60
CA GLU A 10 6.00 -0.53 2.25
C GLU A 10 7.43 -1.04 2.21
N ALA A 11 7.84 -2.04 2.99
CA ALA A 11 9.23 -2.54 3.01
C ALA A 11 9.63 -3.22 1.69
N VAL A 12 8.68 -3.90 1.04
CA VAL A 12 8.85 -4.54 -0.27
C VAL A 12 8.60 -3.55 -1.41
N CYS A 13 7.73 -2.55 -1.19
CA CYS A 13 7.29 -1.64 -2.22
C CYS A 13 8.45 -0.95 -2.96
N ILE A 14 8.47 -1.14 -4.28
CA ILE A 14 9.45 -0.50 -5.17
C ILE A 14 8.92 0.80 -5.80
N GLY A 15 7.84 1.39 -5.29
CA GLY A 15 7.31 2.70 -5.69
C GLY A 15 7.20 2.90 -7.19
N CYS A 16 6.74 1.88 -7.93
CA CYS A 16 6.47 1.96 -9.37
C CYS A 16 5.30 2.89 -9.71
N ARG A 17 4.53 3.34 -8.70
CA ARG A 17 3.41 4.29 -8.77
C ARG A 17 2.15 3.81 -9.49
N TYR A 18 2.16 2.62 -10.09
CA TYR A 18 1.02 2.10 -10.85
C TYR A 18 -0.26 2.04 -10.01
N CYS A 19 -0.19 1.55 -8.77
CA CYS A 19 -1.34 1.51 -7.87
C CYS A 19 -1.96 2.89 -7.59
N ALA A 20 -1.14 3.96 -7.50
CA ALA A 20 -1.63 5.32 -7.34
C ALA A 20 -2.22 5.91 -8.63
N HIS A 21 -1.94 5.33 -9.80
CA HIS A 21 -2.60 5.68 -11.06
C HIS A 21 -3.94 4.98 -11.24
N VAL A 22 -4.02 3.69 -10.87
CA VAL A 22 -5.24 2.88 -10.99
C VAL A 22 -6.29 3.27 -9.95
N ALA A 23 -5.89 3.45 -8.70
CA ALA A 23 -6.79 3.75 -7.57
C ALA A 23 -6.24 4.93 -6.74
N ALA A 24 -6.28 6.12 -7.34
CA ALA A 24 -5.67 7.35 -6.83
C ALA A 24 -6.31 7.87 -5.53
N ASN A 25 -7.54 7.48 -5.21
CA ASN A 25 -8.17 7.85 -3.95
C ASN A 25 -7.82 6.87 -2.81
N THR A 26 -7.33 5.68 -3.16
CA THR A 26 -6.97 4.60 -2.23
C THR A 26 -5.47 4.60 -1.91
N PHE A 27 -4.62 4.82 -2.91
CA PHE A 27 -3.16 4.75 -2.78
C PHE A 27 -2.49 6.09 -3.08
N VAL A 28 -1.44 6.39 -2.31
CA VAL A 28 -0.53 7.53 -2.57
C VAL A 28 0.91 7.04 -2.57
N VAL A 29 1.80 7.74 -3.29
CA VAL A 29 3.25 7.54 -3.16
C VAL A 29 3.77 8.52 -2.12
N GLU A 30 4.32 8.01 -1.04
CA GLU A 30 4.92 8.80 0.01
C GLU A 30 6.23 9.43 -0.52
N PRO A 31 6.38 10.78 -0.47
CA PRO A 31 7.45 11.48 -1.15
C PRO A 31 8.84 11.30 -0.53
N HIS A 32 8.95 11.02 0.77
CA HIS A 32 10.24 10.91 1.45
C HIS A 32 10.93 9.55 1.24
N LEU A 33 10.17 8.47 1.33
CA LEU A 33 10.64 7.10 1.17
C LEU A 33 10.48 6.59 -0.27
N GLY A 34 9.63 7.25 -1.06
CA GLY A 34 9.35 6.86 -2.44
C GLY A 34 8.62 5.52 -2.55
N ARG A 35 7.76 5.20 -1.58
CA ARG A 35 7.00 3.94 -1.46
C ARG A 35 5.50 4.24 -1.48
N SER A 36 4.70 3.32 -2.01
CA SER A 36 3.24 3.48 -2.00
C SER A 36 2.65 3.17 -0.62
N ARG A 37 1.54 3.82 -0.27
CA ARG A 37 0.80 3.64 0.98
C ARG A 37 -0.70 3.66 0.71
N ALA A 38 -1.45 2.76 1.34
CA ALA A 38 -2.92 2.83 1.36
C ALA A 38 -3.38 3.90 2.37
N ILE A 39 -4.10 4.92 1.88
CA ILE A 39 -4.60 6.04 2.68
C ILE A 39 -6.09 5.93 3.00
N ARG A 40 -6.84 5.23 2.14
CA ARG A 40 -8.28 5.02 2.29
C ARG A 40 -8.62 3.61 1.88
N GLN A 41 -9.55 3.00 2.59
CA GLN A 41 -9.97 1.61 2.37
C GLN A 41 -11.07 1.49 1.31
N ASP A 42 -11.61 2.63 0.91
CA ASP A 42 -12.74 2.82 0.00
C ASP A 42 -12.65 4.15 -0.75
N GLY A 43 -11.41 4.51 -1.11
CA GLY A 43 -11.19 5.64 -1.99
C GLY A 43 -11.80 5.40 -3.37
N ASP A 44 -11.68 4.16 -3.87
CA ASP A 44 -12.09 3.71 -5.19
C ASP A 44 -12.94 2.43 -5.11
N SER A 45 -13.43 1.94 -6.26
CA SER A 45 -14.17 0.68 -6.32
C SER A 45 -13.27 -0.51 -5.95
N THR A 46 -13.88 -1.57 -5.42
CA THR A 46 -13.15 -2.82 -5.11
C THR A 46 -12.46 -3.38 -6.35
N GLU A 47 -13.03 -3.20 -7.53
CA GLU A 47 -12.44 -3.61 -8.82
C GLU A 47 -11.14 -2.86 -9.12
N CYS A 48 -11.11 -1.53 -8.96
CA CYS A 48 -9.88 -0.74 -9.13
C CYS A 48 -8.82 -1.11 -8.08
N ILE A 49 -9.24 -1.36 -6.84
CA ILE A 49 -8.31 -1.79 -5.78
C ILE A 49 -7.74 -3.17 -6.09
N GLN A 50 -8.57 -4.10 -6.58
CA GLN A 50 -8.14 -5.44 -6.98
C GLN A 50 -7.19 -5.38 -8.17
N GLU A 51 -7.48 -4.55 -9.18
CA GLU A 51 -6.56 -4.32 -10.31
C GLU A 51 -5.21 -3.80 -9.83
N ALA A 52 -5.19 -2.82 -8.91
CA ALA A 52 -3.96 -2.30 -8.34
C ALA A 52 -3.15 -3.37 -7.56
N ILE A 53 -3.84 -4.32 -6.91
CA ILE A 53 -3.22 -5.47 -6.25
C ILE A 53 -2.59 -6.40 -7.28
N ASP A 54 -3.37 -6.83 -8.28
CA ASP A 54 -2.97 -7.86 -9.27
C ASP A 54 -1.86 -7.38 -10.22
N THR A 55 -1.70 -6.06 -10.37
CA THR A 55 -0.72 -5.45 -11.27
C THR A 55 0.56 -5.01 -10.55
N CYS A 56 0.65 -5.20 -9.23
CA CYS A 56 1.84 -4.83 -8.48
C CYS A 56 3.04 -5.70 -8.89
N PRO A 57 4.13 -5.13 -9.44
CA PRO A 57 5.23 -5.94 -10.00
C PRO A 57 6.07 -6.69 -8.95
N VAL A 58 5.84 -6.43 -7.67
CA VAL A 58 6.55 -7.05 -6.53
C VAL A 58 5.58 -7.60 -5.49
N ASP A 59 4.30 -7.76 -5.87
CA ASP A 59 3.25 -8.35 -5.03
C ASP A 59 3.17 -7.76 -3.61
N CYS A 60 3.36 -6.44 -3.46
CA CYS A 60 3.44 -5.80 -2.13
C CYS A 60 2.12 -5.22 -1.63
N ILE A 61 0.98 -5.56 -2.23
CA ILE A 61 -0.35 -5.02 -1.85
C ILE A 61 -1.26 -6.21 -1.53
N HIS A 62 -1.94 -6.15 -0.39
CA HIS A 62 -2.71 -7.28 0.13
C HIS A 62 -4.03 -6.85 0.74
N TRP A 63 -5.06 -7.68 0.55
CA TRP A 63 -6.22 -7.70 1.44
C TRP A 63 -5.83 -8.36 2.76
N VAL A 64 -6.05 -7.67 3.87
CA VAL A 64 -5.74 -8.13 5.23
C VAL A 64 -6.98 -7.96 6.11
N PRO A 65 -7.08 -8.69 7.24
CA PRO A 65 -8.12 -8.41 8.23
C PRO A 65 -8.02 -6.97 8.72
N PHE A 66 -9.14 -6.27 8.84
CA PHE A 66 -9.15 -4.87 9.26
C PHE A 66 -8.46 -4.66 10.63
N GLU A 67 -8.67 -5.61 11.56
CA GLU A 67 -8.05 -5.63 12.89
C GLU A 67 -6.52 -5.77 12.87
N SER A 68 -5.94 -6.34 11.80
CA SER A 68 -4.50 -6.53 11.68
C SER A 68 -3.74 -5.25 11.29
N LEU A 69 -4.45 -4.20 10.83
CA LEU A 69 -3.82 -2.97 10.32
C LEU A 69 -2.91 -2.30 11.36
N GLU A 70 -3.31 -2.28 12.63
CA GLU A 70 -2.50 -1.66 13.68
C GLU A 70 -1.18 -2.41 13.89
N THR A 71 -1.24 -3.74 14.00
CA THR A 71 -0.05 -4.59 14.15
C THR A 71 0.87 -4.48 12.94
N LEU A 72 0.32 -4.49 11.72
CA LEU A 72 1.10 -4.33 10.49
C LEU A 72 1.83 -2.98 10.45
N ARG A 73 1.16 -1.89 10.83
CA ARG A 73 1.77 -0.56 10.95
C ARG A 73 2.88 -0.52 12.00
N GLN A 74 2.65 -1.09 13.17
CA GLN A 74 3.66 -1.17 14.23
C GLN A 74 4.89 -1.96 13.78
N ASN A 75 4.69 -3.08 13.09
CA ASN A 75 5.78 -3.89 12.53
C ASN A 75 6.55 -3.11 11.47
N LEU A 76 5.86 -2.39 10.59
CA LEU A 76 6.50 -1.56 9.58
C LEU A 76 7.38 -0.46 10.20
N ILE A 77 6.88 0.23 11.24
CA ILE A 77 7.64 1.26 11.96
C ILE A 77 8.93 0.68 12.55
N ARG A 78 8.87 -0.52 13.13
CA ARG A 78 10.04 -1.21 13.71
C ARG A 78 11.13 -1.54 12.70
N GLN A 79 10.80 -1.62 11.40
CA GLN A 79 11.78 -1.89 10.35
C GLN A 79 12.66 -0.69 10.00
N ASN A 80 12.38 0.52 10.53
CA ASN A 80 13.19 1.72 10.34
C ASN A 80 13.60 1.96 8.88
N LEU A 81 12.61 1.93 7.98
CA LEU A 81 12.83 2.05 6.53
C LEU A 81 13.62 3.31 6.18
N GLN A 82 14.65 3.12 5.34
CA GLN A 82 15.43 4.21 4.77
C GLN A 82 14.82 4.68 3.44
N PRO A 83 15.03 5.96 3.06
CA PRO A 83 14.70 6.44 1.73
C PRO A 83 15.32 5.56 0.65
N ARG A 84 14.57 5.26 -0.41
CA ARG A 84 15.15 4.56 -1.55
C ARG A 84 16.08 5.50 -2.33
N PRO A 85 17.24 5.02 -2.81
CA PRO A 85 18.14 5.84 -3.60
C PRO A 85 17.38 6.37 -4.82
N GLN A 86 17.34 7.69 -4.96
CA GLN A 86 16.85 8.34 -6.18
C GLN A 86 17.95 8.11 -7.21
N GLY A 87 17.68 7.22 -8.17
CA GLY A 87 18.53 7.03 -9.34
C GLY A 87 18.52 8.27 -10.22
#